data_AF-A0A520HX15-F1
#
_entry.id   AF-A0A520HX15-F1
#
_cell.length_a   1.000
_cell.length_b   1.000
_cell.length_c   1.000
_cell.angle_alpha   90.00
_cell.angle_beta   90.00
_cell.angle_gamma   90.00
#
_symmetry.space_group_name_H-M   'P 1'
#
loop_
_entity.id
_entity.type
_entity.pdbx_description
1 polymer ?
#
loop_
_entity_poly.entity_id
_entity_poly.type
_entity_poly.pdbx_seq_one_letter_code
_entity_poly.pdbx_strand_id
1 'polypeptide(L)' 'AKDMARRSATEEGMLVGISSGATLAAILQKLPDLPDDVRVLGFNYDTGERYLSVPDFLPEQ' A
#
# COMPACT_ATOMS: atom_id res chain seq x y z
N ALA A 1 -5.31 3.17 3.66
CA ALA A 1 -4.01 3.65 3.15
C ALA A 1 -2.85 3.11 4.00
N LYS A 2 -2.66 3.60 5.24
CA LYS A 2 -1.58 3.16 6.14
C LYS A 2 -1.54 1.63 6.34
N ASP A 3 -2.70 1.00 6.52
CA ASP A 3 -2.82 -0.46 6.69
C ASP A 3 -2.22 -1.24 5.50
N MET A 4 -2.66 -0.95 4.27
CA MET A 4 -2.10 -1.59 3.07
C MET A 4 -0.61 -1.28 2.86
N ALA A 5 -0.13 -0.10 3.24
CA ALA A 5 1.30 0.21 3.21
C ALA A 5 2.10 -0.68 4.18
N ARG A 6 1.57 -0.92 5.39
CA ARG A 6 2.19 -1.83 6.37
C ARG A 6 2.15 -3.27 5.89
N ARG A 7 1.01 -3.73 5.35
CA ARG A 7 0.86 -5.06 4.77
C ARG A 7 1.83 -5.29 3.61
N SER A 8 2.00 -4.31 2.72
CA SER A 8 3.00 -4.37 1.65
C SER A 8 4.43 -4.57 2.21
N ALA A 9 4.76 -3.94 3.33
CA ALA A 9 6.06 -4.15 3.97
C ALA A 9 6.19 -5.55 4.60
N THR A 10 5.15 -6.04 5.28
CA THR A 10 5.20 -7.31 6.04
C THR A 10 4.95 -8.56 5.20
N GLU A 11 4.12 -8.48 4.17
CA GLU A 11 3.71 -9.60 3.32
C GLU A 11 4.59 -9.71 2.06
N GLU A 12 5.02 -8.57 1.50
CA GLU A 12 5.74 -8.52 0.21
C GLU A 12 7.17 -7.96 0.32
N GLY A 13 7.61 -7.54 1.51
CA GLY A 13 8.94 -6.93 1.71
C GLY A 13 9.09 -5.56 1.04
N MET A 14 7.99 -4.90 0.68
CA MET A 14 7.98 -3.60 0.00
C MET A 14 7.54 -2.49 0.97
N LEU A 15 8.51 -1.77 1.52
CA LEU A 15 8.24 -0.60 2.36
C LEU A 15 7.89 0.62 1.49
N VAL A 16 6.59 0.81 1.24
CA VAL A 16 6.03 1.88 0.40
C VAL A 16 5.46 3.04 1.22
N GLY A 17 5.25 4.19 0.59
CA GLY A 17 4.61 5.34 1.23
C GLY A 17 3.09 5.24 1.37
N ILE A 18 2.51 6.26 2.03
CA ILE A 18 1.07 6.32 2.33
C ILE A 18 0.21 6.36 1.05
N SER A 19 0.65 7.09 0.01
CA SER A 19 -0.06 7.20 -1.26
C SER A 19 -0.10 5.86 -2.01
N SER A 20 1.01 5.13 -2.07
CA SER A 20 1.07 3.78 -2.62
C SER A 20 0.16 2.81 -1.86
N GLY A 21 0.14 2.89 -0.52
CA GLY A 21 -0.82 2.14 0.29
C GLY A 21 -2.29 2.52 0.02
N ALA A 22 -2.57 3.78 -0.33
CA ALA A 22 -3.91 4.20 -0.75
C ALA A 22 -4.28 3.58 -2.11
N THR A 23 -3.35 3.54 -3.07
CA THR A 23 -3.55 2.86 -4.36
C THR A 23 -3.86 1.37 -4.18
N LEU A 24 -3.10 0.67 -3.34
CA LEU A 24 -3.37 -0.74 -3.03
C LEU A 24 -4.75 -0.95 -2.40
N ALA A 25 -5.16 -0.06 -1.49
CA ALA A 25 -6.49 -0.12 -0.88
C ALA A 25 -7.62 0.11 -1.90
N ALA A 26 -7.43 1.05 -2.83
CA ALA A 26 -8.38 1.32 -3.90
C ALA A 26 -8.46 0.15 -4.89
N ILE A 27 -7.32 -0.46 -5.24
CA ILE A 27 -7.29 -1.67 -6.07
C ILE A 27 -8.07 -2.78 -5.39
N LEU A 28 -7.81 -3.07 -4.10
CA LEU A 28 -8.51 -4.10 -3.34
C LEU A 28 -10.04 -3.89 -3.33
N GLN A 29 -10.49 -2.64 -3.20
CA GLN A 29 -11.92 -2.30 -3.28
C GLN A 29 -12.49 -2.51 -4.69
N LYS A 30 -11.69 -2.32 -5.74
CA LYS A 30 -12.13 -2.44 -7.13
C LYS A 30 -12.08 -3.88 -7.65
N LEU A 31 -11.26 -4.76 -7.05
CA LEU A 31 -11.09 -6.15 -7.49
C LEU A 31 -12.41 -6.90 -7.76
N PRO A 32 -13.48 -6.79 -6.94
CA PRO A 32 -14.74 -7.49 -7.20
C PRO A 32 -15.45 -7.07 -8.50
N ASP A 33 -15.14 -5.88 -9.02
CA ASP A 33 -15.73 -5.35 -10.26
C ASP A 33 -14.91 -5.67 -11.51
N LEU A 34 -13.74 -6.31 -11.34
CA LEU A 34 -12.83 -6.62 -12.42
C LEU A 34 -13.00 -8.07 -12.90
N PRO A 35 -12.81 -8.36 -14.20
CA PRO A 35 -12.74 -9.73 -14.69
C PRO A 35 -11.57 -10.51 -14.06
N ASP A 36 -11.71 -11.83 -13.93
CA ASP A 36 -10.73 -12.68 -13.22
C ASP A 36 -9.31 -12.67 -13.83
N ASP A 37 -9.17 -12.41 -15.14
CA ASP A 37 -7.90 -12.49 -15.87
C ASP A 37 -7.32 -11.11 -16.24
N VAL A 38 -7.57 -10.10 -15.42
CA VAL A 38 -6.96 -8.78 -15.62
C VAL A 38 -5.64 -8.61 -14.88
N ARG A 39 -4.72 -7.86 -15.49
CA ARG A 39 -3.50 -7.39 -14.86
C ARG A 39 -3.63 -5.93 -14.46
N VAL A 40 -3.49 -5.66 -13.16
CA VAL A 40 -3.49 -4.29 -12.62
C VAL A 40 -2.05 -3.82 -12.45
N LEU A 41 -1.70 -2.68 -13.05
CA LEU A 41 -0.41 -2.01 -12.85
C LEU A 41 -0.61 -0.77 -11.97
N GLY A 42 -0.04 -0.80 -10.77
CA GLY A 42 0.03 0.36 -9.89
C GLY A 42 1.40 1.04 -9.95
N PHE A 43 1.45 2.31 -9.56
CA PHE A 43 2.71 3.02 -9.34
C PHE A 43 3.03 3.04 -7.85
N ASN A 44 4.27 2.70 -7.52
CA ASN A 44 4.85 3.06 -6.23
C ASN A 44 5.49 4.45 -6.35
N TYR A 45 4.89 5.46 -5.75
CA TYR A 45 5.29 6.85 -5.95
C TYR A 45 6.58 7.22 -5.21
N ASP A 46 6.79 6.63 -4.03
CA ASP A 46 7.94 6.88 -3.17
C ASP A 46 8.23 5.68 -2.25
N THR A 47 9.25 5.82 -1.41
CA THR A 47 9.66 4.82 -0.41
C THR A 47 9.07 5.14 0.96
N GLY A 48 8.71 4.11 1.71
CA GLY A 48 8.14 4.25 3.06
C GLY A 48 9.12 4.83 4.09
N GLU A 49 10.43 4.83 3.81
CA GLU A 49 11.46 5.45 4.66
C GLU A 49 11.20 6.96 4.93
N ARG A 50 10.53 7.63 3.98
CA ARG A 50 10.16 9.05 4.10
C ARG A 50 9.10 9.31 5.17
N TYR A 51 8.45 8.25 5.66
CA TYR A 51 7.32 8.31 6.58
C TYR A 51 7.66 7.81 7.99
N LEU A 52 8.94 7.51 8.27
CA LEU A 52 9.36 7.04 9.60
C LEU A 52 9.11 8.06 10.73
N SER A 53 9.07 9.36 10.40
CA SER A 53 8.75 10.44 11.34
C SER A 53 7.27 10.84 11.34
N VAL A 54 6.44 10.21 10.50
CA VAL A 54 5.01 10.55 10.40
C VAL A 54 4.25 9.85 11.52
N PRO A 55 3.52 10.59 12.37
CA PRO A 55 2.73 10.00 13.45
C PRO A 55 1.77 8.91 12.96
N ASP A 56 1.72 7.83 13.75
CA ASP A 56 0.95 6.62 13.51
C ASP A 56 1.09 6.04 12.09
N PHE A 57 2.22 6.24 11.40
CA PHE A 57 2.53 5.51 10.17
C PHE A 57 3.07 4.12 10.49
N LEU A 58 4.06 4.03 11.38
CA LEU A 58 4.55 2.75 11.89
C LEU A 58 3.56 2.18 12.93
N PRO A 59 3.60 0.85 13.19
CA PRO A 59 2.89 0.27 14.34
C PRO A 59 3.41 0.89 15.64
N GLU A 60 2.49 1.27 16.52
CA GLU A 60 2.82 1.68 17.90
C GLU A 60 2.88 0.44 18.79
N GLN A 61 3.75 0.46 19.80
CA GLN A 61 3.89 -0.61 20.80
C GLN A 61 2.78 -0.53 21.85
#